data_AF-A0A7W1CQT3-F1
#
_entry.id   AF-A0A7W1CQT3-F1
#
_cell.length_a   1.000
_cell.length_b   1.000
_cell.length_c   1.000
_cell.angle_alpha   90.00
_cell.angle_beta   90.00
_cell.angle_gamma   90.00
#
_symmetry.space_group_name_H-M   'P 1'
#
loop_
_entity.id
_entity.type
_entity.pdbx_description
1 polymer ?
#
loop_
_entity_poly.entity_id
_entity_poly.type
_entity_poly.pdbx_seq_one_letter_code
_entity_poly.pdbx_strand_id
1 'polypeptide(L)'
;MKFITLVLLTLFSTSPAWAQKAPLPYRMQPYALDSGLHSSVAGEAATRVASSKVVTVPGSPWLRLNFSGIALGRASYLTITSLYDGAQQRLDARALAQWKNSNALL
;
A
#
# COMPACT_ATOMS: atom_id res chain seq x y z
N MET A 1 42.10 -53.00 -38.27
CA MET A 1 42.15 -52.40 -36.93
C MET A 1 41.80 -50.92 -37.07
N LYS A 2 40.62 -50.48 -36.61
CA LYS A 2 40.18 -49.07 -36.71
C LYS A 2 39.73 -48.63 -35.32
N PHE A 3 40.52 -47.77 -34.69
CA PHE A 3 40.20 -47.14 -33.41
C PHE A 3 39.10 -46.10 -33.62
N ILE A 4 37.98 -46.25 -32.92
CA ILE A 4 36.90 -45.26 -32.89
C ILE A 4 37.16 -44.36 -31.68
N THR A 5 37.55 -43.11 -31.95
CA THR A 5 37.71 -42.07 -30.94
C THR A 5 36.33 -41.48 -30.63
N LEU A 6 35.87 -41.65 -29.40
CA LEU A 6 34.61 -41.08 -28.89
C LEU A 6 34.87 -39.62 -28.45
N VAL A 7 34.31 -38.64 -29.17
CA VAL A 7 34.34 -37.23 -28.78
C VAL A 7 33.15 -36.95 -27.86
N LEU A 8 33.42 -36.70 -26.58
CA LEU A 8 32.41 -36.38 -25.59
C LEU A 8 32.11 -34.88 -25.63
N LEU A 9 30.97 -34.50 -26.22
CA LEU A 9 30.51 -33.11 -26.31
C LEU A 9 29.78 -32.74 -25.01
N THR A 10 30.46 -32.07 -24.08
CA THR A 10 29.84 -31.53 -22.85
C THR A 10 29.02 -30.29 -23.18
N LEU A 11 27.70 -30.45 -23.29
CA LEU A 11 26.73 -29.36 -23.34
C LEU A 11 26.70 -28.63 -21.97
N PHE A 12 27.32 -27.46 -21.89
CA PHE A 12 27.12 -26.54 -20.77
C PHE A 12 25.71 -25.95 -20.85
N SER A 13 24.78 -26.44 -20.04
CA SER A 13 23.48 -25.82 -19.82
C SER A 13 23.67 -24.51 -19.03
N THR A 14 23.76 -23.38 -19.72
CA THR A 14 23.62 -22.06 -19.11
C THR A 14 22.17 -21.91 -18.62
N SER A 15 21.95 -22.15 -17.32
CA SER A 15 20.66 -21.87 -16.71
C SER A 15 20.44 -20.36 -16.71
N PRO A 16 19.38 -19.82 -17.35
CA PRO A 16 19.02 -18.43 -17.13
C PRO A 16 18.50 -18.31 -15.70
N ALA A 17 19.34 -17.78 -14.80
CA ALA A 17 18.89 -17.35 -13.50
C ALA A 17 17.92 -16.17 -13.71
N TRP A 18 16.62 -16.44 -13.69
CA TRP A 18 15.62 -15.39 -13.63
C TRP A 18 15.80 -14.64 -12.31
N ALA A 19 16.36 -13.42 -12.38
CA ALA A 19 16.44 -12.52 -11.26
C ALA A 19 15.03 -12.07 -10.85
N GLN A 20 14.36 -12.86 -10.02
CA GLN A 20 13.07 -12.49 -9.46
C GLN A 20 13.27 -11.27 -8.56
N LYS A 21 12.51 -10.20 -8.80
CA LYS A 21 12.51 -9.02 -7.94
C LYS A 21 12.21 -9.48 -6.51
N ALA A 22 13.15 -9.24 -5.60
CA ALA A 22 12.97 -9.58 -4.19
C ALA A 22 11.70 -8.88 -3.65
N PRO A 23 10.90 -9.56 -2.81
CA PRO A 23 9.77 -8.93 -2.14
C PRO A 23 10.22 -7.68 -1.37
N LEU A 24 9.41 -6.62 -1.41
CA LEU A 24 9.66 -5.42 -0.62
C LEU A 24 9.53 -5.78 0.88
N PRO A 25 10.55 -5.53 1.72
CA PRO A 25 10.48 -5.85 3.14
C PRO A 25 9.46 -4.93 3.82
N TYR A 26 8.56 -5.52 4.61
CA TYR A 26 7.53 -4.79 5.34
C TYR A 26 7.27 -5.40 6.71
N ARG A 27 6.66 -4.61 7.61
CA ARG A 27 6.16 -5.07 8.90
C ARG A 27 4.80 -4.43 9.19
N MET A 28 3.92 -5.17 9.84
CA MET A 28 2.70 -4.61 10.40
C MET A 28 3.01 -3.97 11.74
N GLN A 29 2.71 -2.68 11.88
CA GLN A 29 2.87 -1.94 13.12
C GLN A 29 1.49 -1.48 13.60
N PRO A 30 1.02 -1.91 14.78
CA PRO A 30 -0.19 -1.35 15.37
C PRO A 30 -0.04 0.16 15.58
N TYR A 31 -1.09 0.90 15.24
CA TYR A 31 -1.12 2.36 15.41
C TYR A 31 -2.49 2.75 15.94
N ALA A 32 -2.55 3.19 17.19
CA ALA A 32 -3.79 3.59 17.84
C ALA A 32 -4.16 5.01 17.41
N LEU A 33 -5.15 5.10 16.54
CA LEU A 33 -5.70 6.38 16.09
C LEU A 33 -7.21 6.24 15.93
N ASP A 34 -7.93 7.05 16.69
CA ASP A 34 -9.38 7.19 16.61
C ASP A 34 -9.71 8.64 16.22
N SER A 35 -10.53 8.83 15.19
CA SER A 35 -11.04 10.15 14.84
C SER A 35 -12.15 10.60 15.80
N GLY A 36 -12.84 9.65 16.43
CA GLY A 36 -14.09 9.86 17.14
C GLY A 36 -15.28 9.96 16.20
N LEU A 37 -16.45 10.23 16.79
CA LEU A 37 -17.69 10.44 16.07
C LEU A 37 -17.75 11.88 15.52
N HIS A 38 -18.01 12.00 14.22
CA HIS A 38 -18.23 13.28 13.58
C HIS A 38 -19.55 13.27 12.80
N SER A 39 -20.35 14.31 13.01
CA SER A 39 -21.60 14.56 12.28
C SER A 39 -21.54 15.92 11.59
N SER A 40 -22.40 16.13 10.60
CA SER A 40 -22.64 17.43 9.97
C SER A 40 -24.12 17.75 10.03
N VAL A 41 -24.48 19.03 9.96
CA VAL A 41 -25.87 19.46 9.92
C VAL A 41 -26.38 19.35 8.47
N ALA A 42 -27.59 18.82 8.30
CA ALA A 42 -28.21 18.76 6.98
C ALA A 42 -28.39 20.17 6.40
N GLY A 43 -27.95 20.38 5.16
CA GLY A 43 -28.00 21.69 4.50
C GLY A 43 -26.71 22.53 4.61
N GLU A 44 -25.70 22.06 5.35
CA GLU A 44 -24.37 22.65 5.33
C GLU A 44 -23.70 22.35 3.98
N ALA A 45 -23.63 23.37 3.10
CA ALA A 45 -23.13 23.21 1.74
C ALA A 45 -21.60 23.08 1.67
N ALA A 46 -20.88 23.51 2.71
CA ALA A 46 -19.43 23.53 2.73
C ALA A 46 -18.84 22.21 3.23
N THR A 47 -17.86 21.67 2.49
CA THR A 47 -17.02 20.59 3.02
C THR A 47 -16.12 21.14 4.12
N ARG A 48 -16.08 20.46 5.27
CA ARG A 48 -15.22 20.82 6.40
C ARG A 48 -14.29 19.67 6.79
N VAL A 49 -13.15 20.02 7.39
CA VAL A 49 -12.25 19.03 8.00
C VAL A 49 -12.81 18.64 9.36
N ALA A 50 -13.27 17.40 9.49
CA ALA A 50 -13.78 16.88 10.76
C ALA A 50 -12.65 16.50 11.74
N SER A 51 -11.56 15.93 11.22
CA SER A 51 -10.34 15.61 11.97
C SER A 51 -9.15 15.57 11.01
N SER A 52 -7.99 15.99 11.52
CA SER A 52 -6.70 15.87 10.83
C SER A 52 -5.65 15.39 11.82
N LYS A 53 -4.83 14.44 11.39
CA LYS A 53 -3.78 13.79 12.17
C LYS A 53 -2.63 13.42 11.26
N VAL A 54 -1.41 13.53 11.78
CA VAL A 54 -0.19 13.10 11.11
C VAL A 54 0.16 11.70 11.60
N VAL A 55 0.36 10.76 10.67
CA VAL A 55 0.79 9.39 10.98
C VAL A 55 2.22 9.22 10.53
N THR A 56 3.11 8.90 11.46
CA THR A 56 4.53 8.62 11.21
C THR A 56 4.97 7.38 11.97
N VAL A 57 5.88 6.62 11.37
CA VAL A 57 6.58 5.51 12.02
C VAL A 57 8.08 5.74 11.81
N PRO A 58 8.85 6.05 12.87
CA PRO A 58 10.28 6.32 12.74
C PRO A 58 11.02 5.16 12.06
N GLY A 59 11.95 5.51 11.17
CA GLY A 59 12.76 4.55 10.42
C GLY A 59 12.00 3.77 9.32
N SER A 60 10.75 4.13 9.03
CA SER A 60 10.00 3.56 7.91
C SER A 60 10.06 4.50 6.70
N PRO A 61 10.67 4.07 5.57
CA PRO A 61 10.81 4.91 4.37
C PRO A 61 9.51 5.04 3.55
N TRP A 62 8.54 4.18 3.80
CA TRP A 62 7.25 4.13 3.13
C TRP A 62 6.18 3.64 4.11
N LEU A 63 4.92 4.02 3.90
CA LEU A 63 3.80 3.66 4.77
C LEU A 63 2.56 3.31 3.95
N ARG A 64 2.09 2.06 4.12
CA ARG A 64 0.73 1.67 3.77
C ARG A 64 -0.15 1.67 5.02
N LEU A 65 -1.18 2.48 5.01
CA LEU A 65 -2.17 2.56 6.08
C LEU A 65 -3.24 1.48 5.86
N ASN A 66 -3.53 0.71 6.91
CA ASN A 66 -4.60 -0.28 6.95
C ASN A 66 -5.55 0.11 8.09
N PHE A 67 -6.84 0.25 7.79
CA PHE A 67 -7.86 0.70 8.71
C PHE A 67 -8.61 -0.49 9.29
N SER A 68 -8.60 -0.61 10.62
CA SER A 68 -9.31 -1.67 11.35
C SER A 68 -10.80 -1.35 11.56
N GLY A 69 -11.17 -0.07 11.62
CA GLY A 69 -12.54 0.39 11.78
C GLY A 69 -12.85 1.56 10.84
N ILE A 70 -13.94 1.46 10.10
CA ILE A 70 -14.40 2.48 9.16
C ILE A 70 -15.90 2.66 9.32
N ALA A 71 -16.32 3.90 9.61
CA ALA A 71 -17.72 4.31 9.62
C ALA A 71 -17.83 5.66 8.90
N LEU A 72 -17.99 5.64 7.58
CA LEU A 72 -18.15 6.84 6.77
C LEU A 72 -19.60 6.95 6.27
N GLY A 73 -20.22 8.11 6.48
CA GLY A 73 -21.49 8.45 5.88
C GLY A 73 -21.36 8.70 4.36
N ARG A 74 -22.49 8.80 3.66
CA ARG A 74 -22.54 8.93 2.18
C ARG A 74 -21.73 10.11 1.62
N ALA A 75 -21.64 11.21 2.36
CA ALA A 75 -20.89 12.41 1.96
C ALA A 75 -19.54 12.55 2.69
N SER A 76 -19.14 11.55 3.47
CA SER A 76 -17.90 11.54 4.23
C SER A 76 -16.80 10.79 3.49
N TYR A 77 -15.57 11.26 3.62
CA TYR A 77 -14.40 10.66 2.99
C TYR A 77 -13.13 10.99 3.77
N LEU A 78 -12.09 10.19 3.54
CA LEU A 78 -10.73 10.46 3.98
C LEU A 78 -9.94 11.08 2.83
N THR A 79 -9.05 12.01 3.16
CA THR A 79 -7.96 12.42 2.26
C THR A 79 -6.66 12.07 2.93
N ILE A 80 -5.84 11.26 2.27
CA ILE A 80 -4.50 10.91 2.73
C ILE A 80 -3.51 11.64 1.85
N THR A 81 -2.60 12.35 2.48
CA THR A 81 -1.52 13.07 1.82
C THR A 81 -0.20 12.46 2.24
N SER A 82 0.58 12.01 1.26
CA SER A 82 1.96 11.60 1.48
C SER A 82 2.80 12.80 1.92
N LEU A 83 3.53 12.64 3.02
CA LEU A 83 4.46 13.68 3.49
C LEU A 83 5.70 13.80 2.62
N TYR A 84 6.02 12.77 1.84
CA TYR A 84 7.24 12.72 1.04
C TYR A 84 7.13 13.54 -0.26
N ASP A 85 6.05 13.35 -1.01
CA ASP A 85 5.86 13.94 -2.35
C ASP A 85 4.56 14.75 -2.48
N GLY A 86 3.76 14.84 -1.41
CA GLY A 86 2.47 15.54 -1.42
C GLY A 86 1.37 14.79 -2.19
N ALA A 87 1.61 13.56 -2.65
CA ALA A 87 0.62 12.77 -3.36
C ALA A 87 -0.63 12.58 -2.50
N GLN A 88 -1.81 12.76 -3.10
CA GLN A 88 -3.08 12.68 -2.40
C GLN A 88 -3.93 11.52 -2.88
N GLN A 89 -4.58 10.86 -1.94
CA GLN A 89 -5.59 9.85 -2.21
C GLN A 89 -6.85 10.17 -1.42
N ARG A 90 -7.98 10.32 -2.13
CA ARG A 90 -9.30 10.43 -1.53
C ARG A 90 -9.97 9.07 -1.48
N LEU A 91 -10.53 8.74 -0.32
CA LEU A 91 -11.12 7.44 -0.02
C LEU A 91 -12.49 7.64 0.64
N ASP A 92 -13.56 7.41 -0.12
CA ASP A 92 -14.91 7.24 0.43
C ASP A 92 -15.15 5.77 0.85
N ALA A 93 -16.34 5.47 1.38
CA ALA A 93 -16.68 4.11 1.83
C ALA A 93 -16.55 3.06 0.71
N ARG A 94 -16.89 3.41 -0.53
CA ARG A 94 -16.80 2.49 -1.67
C ARG A 94 -15.35 2.25 -2.06
N ALA A 95 -14.56 3.32 -2.15
CA ALA A 95 -13.14 3.24 -2.47
C ALA A 95 -12.39 2.43 -1.40
N LEU A 96 -12.67 2.64 -0.12
CA LEU A 96 -12.08 1.84 0.96
C LEU A 96 -12.37 0.35 0.79
N ALA A 97 -13.61 -0.03 0.45
CA ALA A 97 -13.95 -1.43 0.19
C ALA A 97 -13.14 -2.01 -1.00
N GLN A 98 -12.98 -1.24 -2.08
CA GLN A 98 -12.19 -1.65 -3.26
C GLN A 98 -10.71 -1.86 -2.91
N TRP A 99 -10.17 -1.02 -2.03
CA TRP A 99 -8.79 -1.10 -1.56
C TRP A 99 -8.62 -1.96 -0.30
N LYS A 100 -9.61 -2.78 0.06
CA LYS A 100 -9.58 -3.67 1.24
C LYS A 100 -9.20 -2.94 2.53
N ASN A 101 -9.78 -1.75 2.72
CA ASN A 101 -9.54 -0.87 3.87
C ASN A 101 -8.07 -0.43 4.00
N SER A 102 -7.34 -0.32 2.89
CA SER A 102 -5.99 0.26 2.87
C SER A 102 -5.90 1.48 1.96
N ASN A 103 -4.82 2.22 2.08
CA ASN A 103 -4.43 3.20 1.05
C ASN A 103 -3.59 2.52 -0.05
N ALA A 104 -3.36 3.26 -1.13
CA ALA A 104 -2.53 2.85 -2.27
C ALA A 104 -1.25 3.68 -2.42
N LEU A 105 -1.07 4.71 -1.57
CA LEU A 105 0.16 5.48 -1.51
C LEU A 105 1.28 4.64 -0.86
N LEU A 106 2.50 4.84 -1.34
CA LEU A 106 3.73 4.26 -0.80
C LEU A 106 4.39 5.29 0.12
#